data_AF-A0A428XDS1-F1
#
_entry.id   AF-A0A428XDS1-F1
#
_cell.length_a   1.000
_cell.length_b   1.000
_cell.length_c   1.000
_cell.angle_alpha   90.00
_cell.angle_beta   90.00
_cell.angle_gamma   90.00
#
_symmetry.space_group_name_H-M   'P 1'
#
loop_
_entity.id
_entity.type
_entity.pdbx_description
1 polymer ?
#
loop_
_entity_poly.entity_id
_entity_poly.type
_entity_poly.pdbx_seq_one_letter_code
_entity_poly.pdbx_strand_id
1 'polypeptide(L)'
;SARGAASMIAEAITTARSCGASGEIVVRADSAFYTKTVITTCWRRDVRFSVTTRIDAKIRTACDSISDDQWLDIKYPRAVFDEDQQRWISDAQIAETVYTAFAGTRHAVTARLIVRRIRRDDPTQIPGQEELVPTYRYHAVFTDSPFTLVQAESQHRGPAIIEQVNADLIAGPLAHLPSRRFSANDAWLTCAAIAHNLTRTAGHLAAGPQAGARPATIRTRIINVAARIAHRARTIHLHLPEHWPWQTAFDNLFTAVQATPG
;
A
#
# COMPACT_ATOMS: atom_id res chain seq x y z
N SER A 1 -15.37 6.13 6.89
CA SER A 1 -16.25 7.19 6.36
C SER A 1 -16.00 7.32 4.86
N ALA A 2 -17.00 7.12 3.99
CA ALA A 2 -16.84 7.30 2.53
C ALA A 2 -16.78 8.77 2.11
N ARG A 3 -17.13 9.69 3.03
CA ARG A 3 -17.04 11.14 2.85
C ARG A 3 -15.56 11.52 2.76
N GLY A 4 -15.15 12.07 1.61
CA GLY A 4 -13.77 12.51 1.35
C GLY A 4 -12.87 11.48 0.66
N ALA A 5 -13.30 10.23 0.48
CA ALA A 5 -12.48 9.21 -0.20
C ALA A 5 -12.15 9.59 -1.65
N ALA A 6 -13.14 10.12 -2.37
CA ALA A 6 -12.96 10.56 -3.76
C ALA A 6 -12.00 11.77 -3.87
N SER A 7 -12.13 12.76 -2.98
CA SER A 7 -11.21 13.92 -2.99
C SER A 7 -9.79 13.50 -2.61
N MET A 8 -9.64 12.66 -1.59
CA MET A 8 -8.34 12.09 -1.19
C MET A 8 -7.66 11.35 -2.36
N ILE A 9 -8.39 10.50 -3.08
CA ILE A 9 -7.86 9.78 -4.24
C ILE A 9 -7.47 10.76 -5.36
N ALA A 10 -8.32 11.75 -5.64
CA ALA A 10 -8.04 12.75 -6.67
C ALA A 10 -6.79 13.58 -6.36
N GLU A 11 -6.59 13.96 -5.10
CA GLU A 11 -5.40 14.63 -4.61
C GLU A 11 -4.17 13.72 -4.71
N ALA A 12 -4.27 12.47 -4.25
CA ALA A 12 -3.18 11.50 -4.32
C ALA A 12 -2.70 11.26 -5.77
N ILE A 13 -3.63 11.12 -6.73
CA ILE A 13 -3.30 11.00 -8.16
C ILE A 13 -2.60 12.25 -8.68
N THR A 14 -3.09 13.44 -8.29
CA THR A 14 -2.50 14.72 -8.71
C THR A 14 -1.07 14.84 -8.19
N THR A 15 -0.86 14.49 -6.92
CA THR A 15 0.46 14.49 -6.28
C THR A 15 1.39 13.50 -6.97
N ALA A 16 0.94 12.26 -7.23
CA ALA A 16 1.76 11.25 -7.90
C ALA A 16 2.27 11.75 -9.27
N ARG A 17 1.38 12.32 -10.08
CA ARG A 17 1.75 12.93 -11.38
C ARG A 17 2.70 14.12 -11.23
N SER A 18 2.44 14.99 -10.25
CA SER A 18 3.32 16.13 -9.96
C SER A 18 4.72 15.70 -9.51
N CYS A 19 4.83 14.53 -8.89
CA CYS A 19 6.09 13.89 -8.53
C CYS A 19 6.72 13.08 -9.67
N GLY A 20 6.21 13.17 -10.90
CA GLY A 20 6.79 12.55 -12.09
C GLY A 20 6.26 11.16 -12.44
N ALA A 21 5.19 10.68 -11.80
CA ALA A 21 4.56 9.42 -12.21
C ALA A 21 3.92 9.57 -13.61
N SER A 22 4.53 8.92 -14.59
CA SER A 22 4.12 8.94 -16.01
C SER A 22 3.59 7.61 -16.53
N GLY A 23 3.78 6.52 -15.77
CA GLY A 23 3.26 5.20 -16.11
C GLY A 23 1.78 5.00 -15.74
N GLU A 24 1.27 3.79 -15.98
CA GLU A 24 -0.06 3.36 -15.56
C GLU A 24 -0.20 3.46 -14.03
N ILE A 25 -1.22 4.18 -13.57
CA ILE A 25 -1.50 4.37 -12.13
C ILE A 25 -2.65 3.47 -11.75
N VAL A 26 -2.44 2.59 -10.75
CA VAL A 26 -3.49 1.74 -10.20
C VAL A 26 -3.80 2.16 -8.76
N VAL A 27 -5.02 2.62 -8.53
CA VAL A 27 -5.53 2.91 -7.18
C VAL A 27 -5.91 1.60 -6.51
N ARG A 28 -5.14 1.21 -5.49
CA ARG A 28 -5.42 0.05 -4.65
C ARG A 28 -6.14 0.44 -3.38
N ALA A 29 -7.25 -0.23 -3.06
CA ALA A 29 -8.00 0.07 -1.85
C ALA A 29 -8.75 -1.15 -1.28
N ASP A 30 -9.05 -1.11 0.01
CA ASP A 30 -9.88 -2.12 0.67
C ASP A 30 -11.37 -1.91 0.40
N SER A 31 -12.20 -2.79 0.97
CA SER A 31 -13.65 -2.81 0.75
C SER A 31 -14.41 -1.58 1.24
N ALA A 32 -13.85 -0.77 2.14
CA ALA A 32 -14.43 0.51 2.55
C ALA A 32 -14.45 1.54 1.40
N PHE A 33 -13.57 1.37 0.40
CA PHE A 33 -13.50 2.22 -0.79
C PHE A 33 -14.31 1.67 -1.97
N TYR A 34 -14.95 0.51 -1.84
CA TYR A 34 -15.83 -0.07 -2.86
C TYR A 34 -17.13 0.74 -3.00
N THR A 35 -17.01 1.87 -3.68
CA THR A 35 -18.09 2.85 -3.85
C THR A 35 -18.10 3.40 -5.27
N LYS A 36 -19.30 3.70 -5.79
CA LYS A 36 -19.48 4.31 -7.11
C LYS A 36 -18.66 5.58 -7.32
N THR A 37 -18.53 6.40 -6.27
CA THR A 37 -17.79 7.67 -6.31
C THR A 37 -16.30 7.47 -6.47
N VAL A 38 -15.71 6.48 -5.81
CA VAL A 38 -14.28 6.16 -5.92
C VAL A 38 -13.97 5.67 -7.34
N ILE A 39 -14.70 4.67 -7.82
CA ILE A 39 -14.49 4.09 -9.16
C ILE A 39 -14.68 5.13 -10.26
N THR A 40 -15.75 5.93 -10.18
CA THR A 40 -15.99 7.03 -11.13
C THR A 40 -14.85 8.07 -11.08
N THR A 41 -14.25 8.31 -9.92
CA THR A 41 -13.12 9.25 -9.79
C THR A 41 -11.86 8.72 -10.47
N CYS A 42 -11.56 7.42 -10.32
CA CYS A 42 -10.44 6.80 -11.02
C CYS A 42 -10.57 6.98 -12.54
N TRP A 43 -11.73 6.67 -13.10
CA TRP A 43 -11.97 6.85 -14.53
C TRP A 43 -11.90 8.30 -14.99
N ARG A 44 -12.51 9.24 -14.25
CA ARG A 44 -12.42 10.68 -14.58
C ARG A 44 -10.99 11.21 -14.55
N ARG A 45 -10.11 10.57 -13.78
CA ARG A 45 -8.71 10.93 -13.65
C ARG A 45 -7.80 10.13 -14.58
N ASP A 46 -8.37 9.24 -15.41
CA ASP A 46 -7.64 8.35 -16.31
C ASP A 46 -6.60 7.52 -15.56
N VAL A 47 -7.07 6.78 -14.55
CA VAL A 47 -6.28 5.80 -13.78
C VAL A 47 -7.10 4.54 -13.56
N ARG A 48 -6.41 3.42 -13.30
CA ARG A 48 -7.03 2.13 -12.98
C ARG A 48 -7.39 2.03 -11.51
N PHE A 49 -8.22 1.06 -11.16
CA PHE A 49 -8.56 0.70 -9.80
C PHE A 49 -8.40 -0.80 -9.55
N SER A 50 -8.11 -1.13 -8.30
CA SER A 50 -8.14 -2.49 -7.78
C SER A 50 -8.67 -2.42 -6.36
N VAL A 51 -9.91 -2.84 -6.16
CA VAL A 51 -10.63 -2.61 -4.90
C VAL A 51 -11.19 -3.92 -4.37
N THR A 52 -10.87 -4.25 -3.13
CA THR A 52 -11.45 -5.43 -2.47
C THR A 52 -12.96 -5.29 -2.39
N THR A 53 -13.69 -6.36 -2.65
CA THR A 53 -15.15 -6.42 -2.47
C THR A 53 -15.49 -7.23 -1.23
N ARG A 54 -16.62 -6.91 -0.58
CA ARG A 54 -17.17 -7.81 0.43
C ARG A 54 -17.83 -8.99 -0.27
N ILE A 55 -17.68 -10.19 0.27
CA ILE A 55 -18.36 -11.39 -0.23
C ILE A 55 -19.83 -11.34 0.20
N ASP A 56 -20.64 -10.60 -0.55
CA ASP A 56 -22.10 -10.63 -0.45
C ASP A 56 -22.71 -11.73 -1.35
N ALA A 57 -24.03 -11.84 -1.36
CA ALA A 57 -24.72 -12.85 -2.16
C ALA A 57 -24.40 -12.74 -3.67
N LYS A 58 -24.28 -11.52 -4.23
CA LYS A 58 -24.03 -11.31 -5.65
C LYS A 58 -22.60 -11.67 -6.03
N ILE A 59 -21.64 -11.27 -5.19
CA ILE A 59 -20.23 -11.62 -5.36
C ILE A 59 -20.06 -13.13 -5.22
N ARG A 60 -20.72 -13.76 -4.24
CA ARG A 60 -20.70 -15.22 -4.07
C ARG A 60 -21.24 -15.93 -5.31
N THR A 61 -22.39 -15.52 -5.84
CA THR A 61 -22.91 -16.08 -7.11
C THR A 61 -21.93 -15.92 -8.26
N ALA A 62 -21.22 -14.78 -8.35
CA ALA A 62 -20.20 -14.59 -9.37
C ALA A 62 -19.00 -15.54 -9.17
N CYS A 63 -18.55 -15.75 -7.92
CA CYS A 63 -17.51 -16.73 -7.60
C CYS A 63 -17.94 -18.16 -7.97
N ASP A 64 -19.16 -18.54 -7.62
CA ASP A 64 -19.69 -19.89 -7.84
C ASP A 64 -19.99 -20.18 -9.32
N SER A 65 -20.04 -19.14 -10.17
CA SER A 65 -20.20 -19.28 -11.63
C SER A 65 -18.90 -19.62 -12.36
N ILE A 66 -17.76 -19.55 -11.68
CA ILE A 66 -16.44 -19.87 -12.25
C ILE A 66 -16.29 -21.38 -12.31
N SER A 67 -16.06 -21.92 -13.51
CA SER A 67 -15.88 -23.36 -13.72
C SER A 67 -14.57 -23.84 -13.10
N ASP A 68 -14.52 -25.10 -12.63
CA ASP A 68 -13.37 -25.63 -11.90
C ASP A 68 -12.08 -25.66 -12.73
N ASP A 69 -12.16 -25.76 -14.06
CA ASP A 69 -11.03 -25.73 -14.99
C ASP A 69 -10.42 -24.32 -15.18
N GLN A 70 -11.08 -23.27 -14.69
CA GLN A 70 -10.61 -21.89 -14.81
C GLN A 70 -9.72 -21.45 -13.65
N TRP A 71 -9.60 -22.28 -12.60
CA TRP A 71 -8.82 -21.97 -11.42
C TRP A 71 -7.33 -22.29 -11.65
N LEU A 72 -6.50 -21.29 -11.37
CA LEU A 72 -5.04 -21.40 -11.41
C LEU A 72 -4.51 -21.54 -9.99
N ASP A 73 -3.73 -22.60 -9.76
CA ASP A 73 -3.03 -22.77 -8.49
C ASP A 73 -1.92 -21.72 -8.33
N ILE A 74 -1.86 -21.11 -7.16
CA ILE A 74 -0.77 -20.24 -6.73
C ILE A 74 -0.18 -20.74 -5.42
N LYS A 75 1.14 -20.71 -5.33
CA LYS A 75 1.90 -21.05 -4.12
C LYS A 75 2.50 -19.83 -3.48
N TYR A 76 2.46 -19.77 -2.16
CA TYR A 76 3.16 -18.74 -1.41
C TYR A 76 4.62 -19.19 -1.16
N PRO A 77 5.64 -18.45 -1.64
CA PRO A 77 7.05 -18.79 -1.38
C PRO A 77 7.38 -18.81 0.12
N ARG A 78 6.64 -18.02 0.90
CA ARG A 78 6.59 -18.08 2.37
C ARG A 78 5.13 -18.20 2.72
N ALA A 79 4.77 -19.23 3.49
CA ALA A 79 3.40 -19.40 3.93
C ALA A 79 2.89 -18.10 4.58
N VAL A 80 1.62 -17.79 4.42
CA VAL A 80 0.99 -16.59 5.02
C VAL A 80 0.08 -17.04 6.15
N PHE A 81 0.25 -16.46 7.33
CA PHE A 81 -0.64 -16.74 8.45
C PHE A 81 -2.02 -16.11 8.20
N ASP A 82 -3.05 -16.93 8.12
CA ASP A 82 -4.45 -16.52 8.08
C ASP A 82 -4.94 -16.38 9.52
N GLU A 83 -5.22 -15.14 9.94
CA GLU A 83 -5.68 -14.83 11.30
C GLU A 83 -7.07 -15.40 11.60
N ASP A 84 -7.92 -15.60 10.60
CA ASP A 84 -9.26 -16.16 10.85
C ASP A 84 -9.22 -17.69 10.98
N GLN A 85 -8.27 -18.35 10.31
CA GLN A 85 -8.04 -19.80 10.43
C GLN A 85 -6.95 -20.15 11.47
N GLN A 86 -6.27 -19.14 12.02
CA GLN A 86 -5.13 -19.29 12.92
C GLN A 86 -4.06 -20.27 12.39
N ARG A 87 -3.79 -20.22 11.07
CA ARG A 87 -2.85 -21.16 10.42
C ARG A 87 -2.10 -20.57 9.24
N TRP A 88 -0.98 -21.20 8.91
CA TRP A 88 -0.17 -20.87 7.75
C TRP A 88 -0.76 -21.50 6.48
N ILE A 89 -1.04 -20.67 5.47
CA ILE A 89 -1.52 -21.09 4.15
C ILE A 89 -0.36 -21.06 3.17
N SER A 90 -0.11 -22.19 2.49
CA SER A 90 0.88 -22.35 1.42
C SER A 90 0.27 -22.34 0.02
N ASP A 91 -0.99 -22.72 -0.11
CA ASP A 91 -1.64 -22.96 -1.40
C ASP A 91 -2.98 -22.21 -1.49
N ALA A 92 -3.23 -21.57 -2.63
CA ALA A 92 -4.50 -20.93 -2.95
C ALA A 92 -4.76 -21.06 -4.45
N GLN A 93 -6.00 -20.81 -4.85
CA GLN A 93 -6.40 -20.80 -6.25
C GLN A 93 -6.91 -19.41 -6.63
N ILE A 94 -6.60 -18.97 -7.84
CA ILE A 94 -7.09 -17.71 -8.40
C ILE A 94 -7.80 -17.95 -9.71
N ALA A 95 -8.86 -17.20 -9.95
CA ALA A 95 -9.59 -17.16 -11.20
C ALA A 95 -10.13 -15.74 -11.41
N GLU A 96 -10.72 -15.48 -12.56
CA GLU A 96 -11.44 -14.25 -12.80
C GLU A 96 -12.69 -14.46 -13.63
N THR A 97 -13.64 -13.54 -13.44
CA THR A 97 -14.86 -13.46 -14.23
C THR A 97 -15.18 -12.00 -14.55
N VAL A 98 -16.15 -11.76 -15.42
CA VAL A 98 -16.67 -10.43 -15.70
C VAL A 98 -17.79 -10.13 -14.71
N TYR A 99 -17.72 -8.97 -14.05
CA TYR A 99 -18.71 -8.56 -13.07
C TYR A 99 -19.18 -7.13 -13.31
N THR A 100 -20.47 -6.89 -13.10
CA THR A 100 -21.05 -5.53 -13.18
C THR A 100 -21.37 -5.01 -11.78
N ALA A 101 -20.50 -4.15 -11.27
CA ALA A 101 -20.71 -3.41 -10.03
C ALA A 101 -21.80 -2.34 -10.19
N PHE A 102 -22.57 -2.10 -9.13
CA PHE A 102 -23.65 -1.09 -9.08
C PHE A 102 -24.68 -1.21 -10.22
N ALA A 103 -24.94 -2.44 -10.68
CA ALA A 103 -25.92 -2.75 -11.72
C ALA A 103 -27.30 -2.12 -11.42
N GLY A 104 -28.00 -1.68 -12.47
CA GLY A 104 -29.29 -0.99 -12.35
C GLY A 104 -29.21 0.47 -11.92
N THR A 105 -28.01 1.05 -11.83
CA THR A 105 -27.80 2.48 -11.57
C THR A 105 -27.08 3.14 -12.74
N ARG A 106 -27.16 4.47 -12.85
CA ARG A 106 -26.36 5.25 -13.82
C ARG A 106 -24.84 5.16 -13.61
N HIS A 107 -24.39 4.51 -12.54
CA HIS A 107 -22.99 4.29 -12.19
C HIS A 107 -22.61 2.81 -12.31
N ALA A 108 -23.38 2.02 -13.06
CA ALA A 108 -23.02 0.64 -13.35
C ALA A 108 -21.67 0.58 -14.04
N VAL A 109 -20.80 -0.32 -13.57
CA VAL A 109 -19.44 -0.50 -14.07
C VAL A 109 -19.18 -1.97 -14.28
N THR A 110 -18.85 -2.36 -15.51
CA THR A 110 -18.46 -3.72 -15.86
C THR A 110 -16.93 -3.79 -15.94
N ALA A 111 -16.33 -4.66 -15.14
CA ALA A 111 -14.89 -4.90 -15.12
C ALA A 111 -14.58 -6.33 -14.66
N ARG A 112 -13.31 -6.64 -14.44
CA ARG A 112 -12.87 -7.96 -13.99
C ARG A 112 -13.13 -8.10 -12.49
N LEU A 113 -13.62 -9.27 -12.09
CA LEU A 113 -13.66 -9.72 -10.71
C LEU A 113 -12.64 -10.84 -10.56
N ILE A 114 -11.49 -10.51 -9.98
CA ILE A 114 -10.47 -11.49 -9.63
C ILE A 114 -10.88 -12.13 -8.31
N VAL A 115 -10.94 -13.46 -8.29
CA VAL A 115 -11.32 -14.24 -7.11
C VAL A 115 -10.15 -15.11 -6.71
N ARG A 116 -9.77 -15.01 -5.45
CA ARG A 116 -8.87 -15.96 -4.80
C ARG A 116 -9.69 -16.83 -3.86
N ARG A 117 -9.58 -18.15 -4.00
CA ARG A 117 -10.18 -19.12 -3.07
C ARG A 117 -9.11 -19.86 -2.29
N ILE A 118 -9.39 -20.09 -1.02
CA ILE A 118 -8.58 -20.87 -0.09
C ILE A 118 -9.47 -21.99 0.42
N ARG A 119 -8.98 -23.23 0.36
CA ARG A 119 -9.70 -24.38 0.92
C ARG A 119 -9.82 -24.22 2.43
N ARG A 120 -11.03 -24.37 2.96
CA ARG A 120 -11.22 -24.58 4.40
C ARG A 120 -10.96 -26.05 4.67
N ASP A 121 -10.07 -26.32 5.60
CA ASP A 121 -9.96 -27.66 6.15
C ASP A 121 -10.92 -27.70 7.33
N ASP A 122 -11.78 -28.72 7.39
CA ASP A 122 -12.68 -28.90 8.51
C ASP A 122 -11.87 -29.36 9.73
N PRO A 123 -11.84 -28.60 10.85
CA PRO A 123 -11.09 -28.99 12.05
C PRO A 123 -11.61 -30.29 12.70
N THR A 124 -12.78 -30.79 12.29
CA THR A 124 -13.36 -32.08 12.74
C THR A 124 -13.09 -33.25 11.78
N GLN A 125 -12.36 -33.00 10.69
CA GLN A 125 -12.11 -33.99 9.64
C GLN A 125 -11.17 -35.10 10.14
N ILE A 126 -11.67 -36.34 10.10
CA ILE A 126 -10.88 -37.55 10.39
C ILE A 126 -9.97 -37.83 9.18
N PRO A 127 -8.66 -38.13 9.38
CA PRO A 127 -7.76 -38.46 8.27
C PRO A 127 -8.33 -39.63 7.44
N GLY A 128 -8.64 -39.38 6.15
CA GLY A 128 -9.19 -40.38 5.22
C GLY A 128 -10.65 -40.21 4.82
N GLN A 129 -11.39 -39.23 5.38
CA GLN A 129 -12.68 -38.79 4.85
C GLN A 129 -12.52 -37.51 4.03
N GLU A 130 -12.55 -37.63 2.71
CA GLU A 130 -12.67 -36.47 1.82
C GLU A 130 -14.05 -35.82 2.02
N GLU A 131 -14.08 -34.49 2.14
CA GLU A 131 -15.32 -33.72 2.18
C GLU A 131 -16.05 -33.91 0.85
N LEU A 132 -17.35 -34.26 0.88
CA LEU A 132 -18.14 -34.50 -0.33
C LEU A 132 -18.20 -33.27 -1.25
N VAL A 133 -18.02 -32.07 -0.70
CA VAL A 133 -17.84 -30.81 -1.43
C VAL A 133 -16.83 -29.96 -0.65
N PRO A 134 -15.65 -29.62 -1.20
CA PRO A 134 -14.69 -28.78 -0.49
C PRO A 134 -15.26 -27.39 -0.22
N THR A 135 -15.24 -26.97 1.05
CA THR A 135 -15.69 -25.63 1.42
C THR A 135 -14.58 -24.60 1.15
N TYR A 136 -14.86 -23.57 0.34
CA TYR A 136 -13.89 -22.51 0.02
C TYR A 136 -14.18 -21.19 0.73
N ARG A 137 -13.11 -20.49 1.12
CA ARG A 137 -13.14 -19.07 1.49
C ARG A 137 -12.74 -18.22 0.28
N TYR A 138 -13.65 -17.34 -0.14
CA TYR A 138 -13.40 -16.41 -1.24
C TYR A 138 -12.87 -15.06 -0.76
N HIS A 139 -11.92 -14.51 -1.53
CA HIS A 139 -11.51 -13.11 -1.50
C HIS A 139 -11.67 -12.58 -2.92
N ALA A 140 -12.40 -11.49 -3.09
CA ALA A 140 -12.71 -10.98 -4.42
C ALA A 140 -12.26 -9.52 -4.57
N VAL A 141 -11.66 -9.22 -5.72
CA VAL A 141 -11.10 -7.92 -6.07
C VAL A 141 -11.76 -7.46 -7.37
N PHE A 142 -12.43 -6.32 -7.32
CA PHE A 142 -12.99 -5.69 -8.50
C PHE A 142 -11.95 -4.74 -9.10
N THR A 143 -11.60 -4.93 -10.37
CA THR A 143 -10.49 -4.20 -10.98
C THR A 143 -10.67 -4.03 -12.49
N ASP A 144 -10.18 -2.92 -13.01
CA ASP A 144 -9.95 -2.68 -14.44
C ASP A 144 -8.45 -2.67 -14.81
N SER A 145 -7.62 -3.23 -13.93
CA SER A 145 -6.18 -3.38 -14.14
C SER A 145 -5.88 -4.14 -15.44
N PRO A 146 -4.97 -3.62 -16.29
CA PRO A 146 -4.57 -4.26 -17.54
C PRO A 146 -3.55 -5.39 -17.33
N PHE A 147 -3.06 -5.59 -16.11
CA PHE A 147 -2.07 -6.64 -15.82
C PHE A 147 -2.68 -8.04 -15.88
N THR A 148 -1.83 -9.05 -16.07
CA THR A 148 -2.28 -10.45 -16.10
C THR A 148 -2.90 -10.84 -14.76
N LEU A 149 -3.77 -11.85 -14.73
CA LEU A 149 -4.46 -12.33 -13.52
C LEU A 149 -3.50 -12.51 -12.33
N VAL A 150 -2.40 -13.23 -12.52
CA VAL A 150 -1.39 -13.47 -11.47
C VAL A 150 -0.74 -12.17 -11.00
N GLN A 151 -0.42 -11.26 -11.92
CA GLN A 151 0.19 -9.97 -11.58
C GLN A 151 -0.79 -9.07 -10.83
N ALA A 152 -2.02 -8.93 -11.32
CA ALA A 152 -3.04 -8.08 -10.71
C ALA A 152 -3.44 -8.57 -9.31
N GLU A 153 -3.61 -9.89 -9.12
CA GLU A 153 -3.84 -10.47 -7.79
C GLU A 153 -2.67 -10.17 -6.85
N SER A 154 -1.45 -10.48 -7.29
CA SER A 154 -0.25 -10.32 -6.48
C SER A 154 0.00 -8.85 -6.12
N GLN A 155 -0.18 -7.94 -7.07
CA GLN A 155 -0.11 -6.51 -6.84
C GLN A 155 -1.16 -6.06 -5.84
N HIS A 156 -2.43 -6.48 -5.97
CA HIS A 156 -3.49 -6.10 -5.03
C HIS A 156 -3.25 -6.63 -3.62
N ARG A 157 -2.73 -7.86 -3.51
CA ARG A 157 -2.41 -8.52 -2.25
C ARG A 157 -1.12 -8.02 -1.60
N GLY A 158 -0.18 -7.51 -2.38
CA GLY A 158 1.13 -7.07 -1.89
C GLY A 158 0.99 -6.11 -0.70
N PRO A 159 1.92 -6.12 0.28
CA PRO A 159 1.77 -5.34 1.52
C PRO A 159 1.40 -3.89 1.24
N ALA A 160 0.36 -3.40 1.91
CA ALA A 160 0.00 -2.00 1.79
C ALA A 160 1.02 -1.18 2.59
N ILE A 161 1.82 -0.35 1.88
CA ILE A 161 2.81 0.55 2.50
C ILE A 161 2.17 1.41 3.61
N ILE A 162 0.86 1.65 3.54
CA ILE A 162 0.11 2.46 4.50
C ILE A 162 0.18 1.93 5.94
N GLU A 163 0.22 0.62 6.17
CA GLU A 163 0.26 0.07 7.53
C GLU A 163 1.58 0.41 8.22
N GLN A 164 2.67 0.27 7.47
CA GLN A 164 4.00 0.67 7.88
C GLN A 164 4.06 2.17 8.20
N VAL A 165 3.51 3.00 7.30
CA VAL A 165 3.45 4.46 7.46
C VAL A 165 2.65 4.83 8.71
N ASN A 166 1.50 4.19 8.92
CA ASN A 166 0.68 4.41 10.11
C ASN A 166 1.44 4.04 11.39
N ALA A 167 2.12 2.88 11.41
CA ALA A 167 2.93 2.47 12.55
C ALA A 167 4.04 3.49 12.84
N ASP A 168 4.73 4.01 11.82
CA ASP A 168 5.79 5.01 11.97
C ASP A 168 5.26 6.36 12.48
N LEU A 169 4.08 6.78 12.02
CA LEU A 169 3.44 8.02 12.46
C LEU A 169 2.94 7.89 13.91
N ILE A 170 2.28 6.78 14.25
CA ILE A 170 1.77 6.50 15.60
C ILE A 170 2.91 6.36 16.61
N ALA A 171 4.03 5.71 16.24
CA ALA A 171 5.21 5.60 17.10
C ALA A 171 6.05 6.88 17.17
N GLY A 172 5.71 7.91 16.38
CA GLY A 172 6.47 9.14 16.26
C GLY A 172 5.60 10.38 16.51
N PRO A 173 5.41 11.24 15.51
CA PRO A 173 4.77 12.54 15.70
C PRO A 173 3.30 12.44 16.16
N LEU A 174 2.62 11.31 15.95
CA LEU A 174 1.23 11.12 16.37
C LEU A 174 1.09 10.32 17.69
N ALA A 175 2.21 9.99 18.35
CA ALA A 175 2.17 9.31 19.66
C ALA A 175 1.43 10.16 20.70
N HIS A 176 1.69 11.48 20.70
CA HIS A 176 1.03 12.45 21.56
C HIS A 176 0.73 13.72 20.76
N LEU A 177 -0.56 14.08 20.68
CA LEU A 177 -0.97 15.32 20.05
C LEU A 177 -0.59 16.52 20.94
N PRO A 178 -0.03 17.60 20.38
CA PRO A 178 0.55 18.69 21.16
C PRO A 178 -0.49 19.64 21.78
N SER A 179 -1.77 19.52 21.42
CA SER A 179 -2.81 20.43 21.86
C SER A 179 -4.13 19.73 22.16
N ARG A 180 -4.97 20.35 23.01
CA ARG A 180 -6.39 19.98 23.17
C ARG A 180 -7.28 20.58 22.08
N ARG A 181 -6.76 21.50 21.24
CA ARG A 181 -7.51 22.14 20.16
C ARG A 181 -7.39 21.34 18.87
N PHE A 182 -8.53 20.98 18.28
CA PHE A 182 -8.57 20.20 17.04
C PHE A 182 -7.79 20.86 15.89
N SER A 183 -7.99 22.16 15.65
CA SER A 183 -7.31 22.87 14.55
C SER A 183 -5.78 22.93 14.70
N ALA A 184 -5.26 22.96 15.94
CA ALA A 184 -3.82 22.91 16.17
C ALA A 184 -3.26 21.52 15.87
N ASN A 185 -4.02 20.47 16.19
CA ASN A 185 -3.64 19.09 15.89
C ASN A 185 -3.77 18.76 14.38
N ASP A 186 -4.69 19.42 13.68
CA ASP A 186 -4.81 19.32 12.22
C ASP A 186 -3.57 19.90 11.52
N ALA A 187 -3.15 21.10 11.92
CA ALA A 187 -1.88 21.68 11.45
C ALA A 187 -0.67 20.79 11.82
N TRP A 188 -0.66 20.22 13.02
CA TRP A 188 0.37 19.27 13.44
C TRP A 188 0.40 18.02 12.55
N LEU A 189 -0.75 17.45 12.21
CA LEU A 189 -0.85 16.31 11.31
C LEU A 189 -0.29 16.63 9.92
N THR A 190 -0.54 17.84 9.41
CA THR A 190 0.05 18.29 8.14
C THR A 190 1.58 18.36 8.22
N CYS A 191 2.12 18.97 9.28
CA CYS A 191 3.57 19.02 9.51
C CYS A 191 4.18 17.62 9.66
N ALA A 192 3.50 16.72 10.37
CA ALA A 192 3.93 15.33 10.55
C ALA A 192 4.00 14.58 9.21
N ALA A 193 3.00 14.76 8.34
CA ALA A 193 2.98 14.18 7.00
C ALA A 193 4.12 14.71 6.12
N ILE A 194 4.35 16.04 6.13
CA ILE A 194 5.46 16.67 5.40
C ILE A 194 6.81 16.12 5.89
N ALA A 195 7.03 16.11 7.21
CA ALA A 195 8.27 15.62 7.80
C ALA A 195 8.51 14.13 7.50
N HIS A 196 7.45 13.31 7.51
CA HIS A 196 7.53 11.90 7.13
C HIS A 196 7.97 11.75 5.67
N ASN A 197 7.32 12.46 4.74
CA ASN A 197 7.66 12.41 3.32
C ASN A 197 9.09 12.89 3.05
N LEU A 198 9.52 14.00 3.67
CA LEU A 198 10.90 14.49 3.56
C LEU A 198 11.91 13.49 4.10
N THR A 199 11.63 12.86 5.25
CA THR A 199 12.50 11.83 5.83
C THR A 199 12.58 10.61 4.92
N ARG A 200 11.45 10.20 4.31
CA ARG A 200 11.41 9.07 3.37
C ARG A 200 12.20 9.35 2.10
N THR A 201 12.05 10.54 1.53
CA THR A 201 12.84 11.02 0.39
C THR A 201 14.32 11.05 0.71
N ALA A 202 14.70 11.57 1.89
CA ALA A 202 16.09 11.59 2.34
C ALA A 202 16.69 10.18 2.41
N GLY A 203 15.95 9.20 2.94
CA GLY A 203 16.38 7.81 2.95
C GLY A 203 16.56 7.23 1.54
N HIS A 204 15.68 7.58 0.60
CA HIS A 204 15.79 7.13 -0.79
C HIS A 204 17.03 7.71 -1.49
N LEU A 205 17.29 9.01 -1.32
CA LEU A 205 18.47 9.69 -1.86
C LEU A 205 19.78 9.22 -1.21
N ALA A 206 19.75 8.87 0.08
CA ALA A 206 20.89 8.29 0.77
C ALA A 206 21.27 6.88 0.24
N ALA A 207 20.33 6.23 -0.46
CA ALA A 207 20.48 4.92 -1.09
C ALA A 207 20.83 3.77 -0.11
N GLY A 208 21.14 2.59 -0.67
CA GLY A 208 21.53 1.39 0.07
C GLY A 208 20.48 0.97 1.11
N PRO A 209 20.89 0.55 2.32
CA PRO A 209 19.97 0.15 3.38
C PRO A 209 18.98 1.25 3.81
N GLN A 210 19.28 2.53 3.52
CA GLN A 210 18.48 3.65 4.01
C GLN A 210 17.24 3.89 3.16
N ALA A 211 17.25 3.44 1.90
CA ALA A 211 16.08 3.47 1.03
C ALA A 211 14.91 2.65 1.59
N GLY A 212 15.19 1.62 2.40
CA GLY A 212 14.18 0.79 3.09
C GLY A 212 14.03 1.12 4.58
N ALA A 213 14.78 2.08 5.11
CA ALA A 213 14.83 2.31 6.55
C ALA A 213 13.58 3.02 7.10
N ARG A 214 13.26 2.70 8.36
CA ARG A 214 12.25 3.39 9.17
C ARG A 214 12.65 4.86 9.38
N PRO A 215 11.71 5.81 9.49
CA PRO A 215 12.00 7.21 9.76
C PRO A 215 12.87 7.43 11.02
N ALA A 216 12.64 6.65 12.08
CA ALA A 216 13.47 6.70 13.28
C ALA A 216 14.94 6.37 13.00
N THR A 217 15.19 5.35 12.18
CA THR A 217 16.54 4.96 11.75
C THR A 217 17.22 6.06 10.94
N ILE A 218 16.49 6.67 10.00
CA ILE A 218 17.01 7.79 9.19
C ILE A 218 17.36 8.98 10.08
N ARG A 219 16.48 9.31 11.06
CA ARG A 219 16.77 10.37 12.03
C ARG A 219 18.05 10.09 12.81
N THR A 220 18.21 8.91 13.38
CA THR A 220 19.39 8.57 14.19
C THR A 220 20.66 8.51 13.35
N ARG A 221 20.59 7.99 12.12
CA ARG A 221 21.78 7.67 11.32
C ARG A 221 22.20 8.76 10.34
N ILE A 222 21.35 9.73 10.02
CA ILE A 222 21.62 10.72 8.96
C ILE A 222 21.32 12.16 9.42
N ILE A 223 20.26 12.36 10.23
CA ILE A 223 19.80 13.71 10.58
C ILE A 223 20.38 14.18 11.92
N ASN A 224 20.20 13.39 12.99
CA ASN A 224 20.61 13.71 14.35
C ASN A 224 22.07 13.29 14.59
N VAL A 225 22.97 13.88 13.82
CA VAL A 225 24.40 13.57 13.84
C VAL A 225 25.13 14.65 14.62
N ALA A 226 25.97 14.25 15.57
CA ALA A 226 26.84 15.18 16.25
C ALA A 226 27.84 15.77 15.24
N ALA A 227 27.85 17.10 15.12
CA ALA A 227 28.75 17.82 14.22
C ALA A 227 29.28 19.08 14.89
N ARG A 228 30.53 19.44 14.61
CA ARG A 228 31.07 20.75 15.01
C ARG A 228 30.93 21.71 13.83
N ILE A 229 30.28 22.85 14.08
CA ILE A 229 30.09 23.91 13.09
C ILE A 229 31.25 24.89 13.20
N ALA A 230 31.90 25.17 12.09
CA ALA A 230 32.91 26.23 11.97
C ALA A 230 32.51 27.20 10.84
N HIS A 231 32.71 28.49 11.06
CA HIS A 231 32.45 29.52 10.05
C HIS A 231 33.78 30.07 9.55
N ARG A 232 34.00 30.02 8.24
CA ARG A 232 35.19 30.59 7.61
C ARG A 232 34.83 31.16 6.25
N ALA A 233 35.26 32.39 5.96
CA ALA A 233 35.11 33.02 4.65
C ALA A 233 33.67 32.97 4.06
N ARG A 234 32.65 33.25 4.89
CA ARG A 234 31.21 33.18 4.52
C ARG A 234 30.70 31.78 4.16
N THR A 235 31.49 30.75 4.45
CA THR A 235 31.12 29.33 4.27
C THR A 235 30.95 28.64 5.63
N ILE A 236 29.93 27.79 5.71
CA ILE A 236 29.70 26.92 6.87
C ILE A 236 30.45 25.60 6.62
N HIS A 237 31.34 25.25 7.54
CA HIS A 237 32.03 23.96 7.56
C HIS A 237 31.43 23.09 8.66
N LEU A 238 30.89 21.92 8.27
CA LEU A 238 30.40 20.90 9.18
C LEU A 238 31.49 19.83 9.34
N HIS A 239 32.08 19.74 10.53
CA HIS A 239 32.98 18.65 10.88
C HIS A 239 32.15 17.47 11.42
N LEU A 240 32.08 16.39 10.64
CA LEU A 240 31.37 15.15 10.95
C LEU A 240 32.32 14.13 11.62
N PRO A 241 31.81 13.07 12.27
CA PRO A 241 32.64 12.06 12.91
C PRO A 241 33.50 11.27 11.91
N GLU A 242 34.76 10.97 12.27
CA GLU A 242 35.77 10.38 11.37
C GLU A 242 35.51 8.91 10.99
N HIS A 243 34.90 8.14 11.89
CA HIS A 243 34.59 6.71 11.66
C HIS A 243 33.08 6.48 11.65
N TRP A 244 32.37 7.35 10.96
CA TRP A 244 30.93 7.34 10.92
C TRP A 244 30.40 6.29 9.92
N PRO A 245 29.73 5.20 10.38
CA PRO A 245 29.36 4.10 9.49
C PRO A 245 28.36 4.47 8.38
N TRP A 246 27.72 5.63 8.49
CA TRP A 246 26.71 6.11 7.56
C TRP A 246 27.18 7.30 6.72
N GLN A 247 28.49 7.60 6.72
CA GLN A 247 29.08 8.69 5.94
C GLN A 247 28.69 8.63 4.46
N THR A 248 28.85 7.47 3.80
CA THR A 248 28.47 7.32 2.39
C THR A 248 27.00 7.65 2.14
N ALA A 249 26.11 7.27 3.07
CA ALA A 249 24.69 7.54 2.94
C ALA A 249 24.38 9.05 3.08
N PHE A 250 25.09 9.73 3.98
CA PHE A 250 25.01 11.19 4.11
C PHE A 250 25.58 11.90 2.88
N ASP A 251 26.75 11.47 2.38
CA ASP A 251 27.39 12.08 1.20
C ASP A 251 26.51 11.95 -0.04
N ASN A 252 25.85 10.79 -0.23
CA ASN A 252 24.86 10.59 -1.29
C ASN A 252 23.70 11.58 -1.18
N LEU A 253 23.09 11.68 0.01
CA LEU A 253 22.00 12.62 0.25
C LEU A 253 22.44 14.06 0.00
N PHE A 254 23.58 14.46 0.57
CA PHE A 254 24.13 15.80 0.47
C PHE A 254 24.40 16.18 -0.99
N THR A 255 25.05 15.29 -1.74
CA THR A 255 25.33 15.50 -3.17
C THR A 255 24.06 15.56 -4.00
N ALA A 256 23.03 14.77 -3.68
CA ALA A 256 21.77 14.76 -4.41
C ALA A 256 20.94 16.04 -4.21
N VAL A 257 21.05 16.70 -3.05
CA VAL A 257 20.29 17.94 -2.75
C VAL A 257 21.08 19.22 -2.99
N GLN A 258 22.41 19.16 -2.96
CA GLN A 258 23.25 20.24 -3.44
C GLN A 258 23.16 20.27 -4.96
N ALA A 259 22.57 21.32 -5.52
CA ALA A 259 22.60 21.51 -6.96
C ALA A 259 24.05 21.48 -7.44
N THR A 260 24.35 20.71 -8.50
CA THR A 260 25.57 20.92 -9.27
C THR A 260 25.62 22.41 -9.62
N PRO A 261 26.71 23.14 -9.33
CA PRO A 261 26.86 24.49 -9.84
C PRO A 261 26.65 24.44 -11.35
N GLY A 262 25.56 25.04 -11.82
CA GLY A 262 25.34 25.30 -13.25
C GLY A 262 26.34 26.33 -13.77
#